data_AF-A0A3N5QVC5-F1
#
_entry.id   AF-A0A3N5QVC5-F1
#
_cell.length_a   1.000
_cell.length_b   1.000
_cell.length_c   1.000
_cell.angle_alpha   90.00
_cell.angle_beta   90.00
_cell.angle_gamma   90.00
#
_symmetry.space_group_name_H-M   'P 1'
#
loop_
_entity.id
_entity.type
_entity.pdbx_description
1 polymer ?
#
loop_
_entity_poly.entity_id
_entity_poly.type
_entity_poly.pdbx_seq_one_letter_code
_entity_poly.pdbx_strand_id
1 'polypeptide(L)'
;WVMQSYFGSISKTYEESAALEGCNRFQVLWHIYLPMARPGIMATAILSFLIAWDEFFLSLIFTSTLQAKTISVAIAEFSGKHYVDYAMIATGGIIASIPPILITLFFQKYIVMGMTSGGIKE
;
A
#
# COMPACT_ATOMS: atom_id res chain seq x y z
N TRP A 1 -3.45 -4.28 -9.34
CA TRP A 1 -3.87 -3.52 -10.53
C TRP A 1 -3.05 -2.23 -10.71
N VAL A 2 -2.79 -1.47 -9.64
CA VAL A 2 -2.00 -0.21 -9.69
C VAL A 2 -0.66 -0.39 -10.39
N MET A 3 0.13 -1.37 -9.97
CA MET A 3 1.43 -1.66 -10.59
C MET A 3 1.34 -2.02 -12.07
N GLN A 4 0.32 -2.80 -12.46
CA GLN A 4 0.11 -3.19 -13.85
C GLN A 4 -0.23 -2.00 -14.74
N SER A 5 -1.06 -1.08 -14.22
CA SER A 5 -1.37 0.18 -14.89
C SER A 5 -0.13 1.07 -15.04
N TYR A 6 0.73 1.12 -14.02
CA TYR A 6 1.98 1.88 -14.06
C TYR A 6 3.01 1.31 -15.03
N PHE A 7 3.18 -0.01 -15.10
CA PHE A 7 4.03 -0.62 -16.12
C PHE A 7 3.46 -0.44 -17.53
N GLY A 8 2.12 -0.43 -17.67
CA GLY A 8 1.44 -0.18 -18.94
C GLY A 8 1.62 1.24 -19.48
N SER A 9 1.93 2.24 -18.64
CA SER A 9 2.19 3.61 -19.08
C SER A 9 3.63 3.86 -19.53
N ILE A 10 4.54 2.89 -19.33
CA ILE A 10 5.93 2.99 -19.80
C ILE A 10 5.97 2.58 -21.29
N SER A 11 6.44 3.48 -22.15
CA SER A 11 6.56 3.21 -23.59
C SER A 11 7.55 2.07 -23.88
N LYS A 12 7.18 1.18 -24.81
CA LYS A 12 8.06 0.08 -25.28
C LYS A 12 9.35 0.55 -25.93
N THR A 13 9.42 1.81 -26.39
CA THR A 13 10.61 2.39 -27.02
C THR A 13 11.85 2.36 -26.11
N TYR A 14 11.67 2.38 -24.79
CA TYR A 14 12.79 2.28 -23.84
C TYR A 14 13.46 0.89 -23.88
N GLU A 15 12.67 -0.17 -24.04
CA GLU A 15 13.18 -1.54 -24.15
C GLU A 15 13.84 -1.77 -25.51
N GLU A 16 13.26 -1.23 -26.59
CA GLU A 16 13.84 -1.29 -27.94
C GLU A 16 15.20 -0.57 -28.01
N SER A 17 15.31 0.60 -27.37
CA SER A 17 16.58 1.35 -27.32
C SER A 17 17.64 0.61 -26.51
N ALA A 18 17.27 0.02 -25.37
CA ALA A 18 18.20 -0.77 -24.56
C ALA A 18 18.65 -2.07 -25.27
N ALA A 19 17.77 -2.66 -26.10
CA ALA A 19 18.13 -3.80 -26.93
C ALA A 19 19.15 -3.43 -28.01
N LEU A 20 19.07 -2.23 -28.59
CA LEU A 20 20.10 -1.71 -29.52
C LEU A 20 21.45 -1.51 -28.84
N GLU A 21 21.47 -1.19 -27.54
CA GLU A 21 22.67 -1.09 -26.71
C GLU A 21 23.20 -2.46 -26.22
N GLY A 22 22.56 -3.57 -26.59
CA GLY A 22 22.99 -4.93 -26.22
C GLY A 22 22.66 -5.32 -24.78
N CYS A 23 21.76 -4.58 -24.10
CA CYS A 23 21.33 -4.92 -22.75
C CYS A 23 20.49 -6.22 -22.73
N ASN A 24 20.80 -7.12 -21.80
CA ASN A 24 19.97 -8.29 -21.54
C ASN A 24 18.69 -7.89 -20.78
N ARG A 25 17.61 -8.66 -20.91
CA ARG A 25 16.30 -8.42 -20.28
C ARG A 25 16.37 -8.11 -18.78
N PHE A 26 17.26 -8.78 -18.05
CA PHE A 26 17.43 -8.54 -16.61
C PHE A 26 18.05 -7.16 -16.33
N GLN A 27 18.95 -6.69 -17.18
CA GLN A 27 19.53 -5.35 -17.08
C GLN A 27 18.48 -4.28 -17.37
N VAL A 28 17.65 -4.48 -18.41
CA VAL A 28 16.53 -3.59 -18.74
C VAL A 28 15.54 -3.49 -17.57
N LEU A 29 15.18 -4.61 -16.96
CA LEU A 29 14.29 -4.63 -15.78
C LEU A 29 14.87 -3.80 -14.63
N TRP A 30 16.13 -4.04 -14.27
CA TRP A 30 16.75 -3.45 -13.09
C TRP A 30 17.15 -1.98 -13.27
N HIS A 31 17.61 -1.60 -14.45
CA HIS A 31 18.17 -0.26 -14.71
C HIS A 31 17.18 0.71 -15.34
N ILE A 32 16.09 0.22 -15.96
CA ILE A 32 15.11 1.06 -16.65
C ILE A 32 13.75 0.94 -15.98
N TYR A 33 13.13 -0.25 -16.00
CA TYR A 33 11.76 -0.42 -15.51
C TYR A 33 11.64 -0.17 -13.99
N LEU A 34 12.52 -0.75 -13.16
CA LEU A 34 12.49 -0.57 -11.71
C LEU A 34 12.63 0.90 -11.26
N PRO A 35 13.63 1.69 -11.70
CA PRO A 35 13.77 3.08 -11.29
C PRO A 35 12.63 3.96 -11.83
N MET A 36 12.12 3.71 -13.04
CA MET A 36 10.96 4.43 -13.56
C MET A 36 9.65 4.07 -12.84
N ALA A 37 9.51 2.82 -12.40
CA ALA A 37 8.37 2.33 -11.64
C ALA A 37 8.40 2.72 -10.15
N ARG A 38 9.46 3.38 -9.65
CA ARG A 38 9.58 3.80 -8.23
C ARG A 38 8.33 4.49 -7.67
N PRO A 39 7.69 5.47 -8.36
CA PRO A 39 6.48 6.10 -7.86
C PRO A 39 5.30 5.13 -7.77
N GLY A 40 5.16 4.24 -8.76
CA GLY A 40 4.13 3.19 -8.80
C GLY A 40 4.33 2.12 -7.74
N ILE A 41 5.57 1.74 -7.46
CA ILE A 41 5.96 0.83 -6.37
C ILE A 41 5.55 1.45 -5.02
N MET A 42 5.90 2.72 -4.79
CA MET A 42 5.54 3.42 -3.55
C MET A 42 4.03 3.52 -3.37
N ALA A 43 3.30 3.94 -4.40
CA ALA A 43 1.84 4.01 -4.36
C ALA A 43 1.20 2.65 -4.05
N THR A 44 1.68 1.59 -4.71
CA THR A 44 1.20 0.22 -4.47
C THR A 44 1.51 -0.23 -3.05
N ALA A 45 2.72 0.02 -2.55
CA ALA A 45 3.12 -0.35 -1.20
C ALA A 45 2.28 0.34 -0.13
N ILE A 46 1.99 1.63 -0.29
CA ILE A 46 1.14 2.39 0.63
C ILE A 46 -0.29 1.86 0.61
N LEU A 47 -0.87 1.65 -0.58
CA LEU A 47 -2.21 1.09 -0.69
C LEU A 47 -2.30 -0.32 -0.07
N SER A 48 -1.30 -1.17 -0.33
CA SER A 48 -1.20 -2.49 0.31
C SER A 48 -1.08 -2.39 1.82
N PHE A 49 -0.31 -1.42 2.34
CA PHE A 49 -0.23 -1.15 3.77
C PHE A 49 -1.58 -0.74 4.35
N LEU A 50 -2.28 0.21 3.73
CA LEU A 50 -3.58 0.68 4.20
C LEU A 50 -4.60 -0.46 4.27
N ILE A 51 -4.67 -1.28 3.21
CA ILE A 51 -5.56 -2.44 3.16
C ILE A 51 -5.20 -3.46 4.26
N ALA A 52 -3.91 -3.76 4.44
CA ALA A 52 -3.47 -4.71 5.46
C ALA A 52 -3.65 -4.17 6.89
N TRP A 53 -3.55 -2.85 7.08
CA TRP A 53 -3.73 -2.17 8.37
C TRP A 53 -5.19 -2.21 8.82
N ASP A 54 -6.12 -1.99 7.89
CA ASP A 54 -7.56 -2.01 8.14
C ASP A 54 -8.14 -3.44 8.20
N GLU A 55 -7.35 -4.47 7.89
CA GLU A 55 -7.81 -5.86 7.85
C GLU A 55 -8.19 -6.39 9.23
N PHE A 56 -9.50 -6.49 9.47
CA PHE A 56 -10.08 -6.97 10.72
C PHE A 56 -10.38 -8.47 10.70
N PHE A 57 -10.99 -8.98 9.63
CA PHE A 57 -11.61 -10.31 9.65
C PHE A 57 -10.55 -11.42 9.67
N LEU A 58 -9.55 -11.32 8.81
CA LEU A 58 -8.44 -12.28 8.80
C LEU A 58 -7.64 -12.20 10.10
N SER A 59 -7.39 -11.00 10.61
CA SER A 59 -6.73 -10.79 11.89
C SER A 59 -7.48 -11.49 13.02
N LEU A 60 -8.80 -11.29 13.11
CA LEU A 60 -9.62 -11.92 14.15
C LEU A 60 -9.51 -13.45 14.17
N ILE A 61 -9.37 -14.09 13.00
CA ILE A 61 -9.28 -15.54 12.86
C ILE A 61 -7.87 -16.06 13.18
N PHE A 62 -6.84 -15.38 12.69
CA PHE A 62 -5.46 -15.89 12.74
C PHE A 62 -4.65 -15.37 13.94
N THR A 63 -5.06 -14.29 14.61
CA THR A 63 -4.29 -13.67 15.70
C THR A 63 -4.89 -13.94 17.08
N SER A 64 -5.07 -15.23 17.41
CA SER A 64 -5.69 -15.65 18.68
C SER A 64 -4.79 -15.46 19.91
N THR A 65 -3.50 -15.19 19.73
CA THR A 65 -2.55 -14.96 20.84
C THR A 65 -2.39 -13.47 21.11
N LEU A 66 -2.14 -13.10 22.38
CA LEU A 66 -1.94 -11.70 22.78
C LEU A 66 -0.78 -11.02 22.02
N GLN A 67 0.26 -11.79 21.68
CA GLN A 67 1.45 -11.27 20.99
C GLN A 67 1.23 -11.00 19.50
N ALA A 68 0.30 -11.69 18.85
CA ALA A 68 0.02 -11.53 17.43
C ALA A 68 -1.16 -10.59 17.14
N LYS A 69 -1.89 -10.16 18.19
CA LYS A 69 -3.13 -9.42 18.06
C LYS A 69 -2.91 -8.06 17.40
N THR A 70 -3.68 -7.78 16.35
CA THR A 70 -3.66 -6.48 15.67
C THR A 70 -4.49 -5.44 16.44
N ILE A 71 -4.20 -4.16 16.21
CA ILE A 71 -4.86 -3.06 16.91
C ILE A 71 -6.39 -3.05 16.66
N SER A 72 -6.81 -3.39 15.44
CA SER A 72 -8.22 -3.48 15.04
C SER A 72 -8.97 -4.57 15.83
N VAL A 73 -8.33 -5.71 16.08
CA VAL A 73 -8.89 -6.79 16.91
C VAL A 73 -8.93 -6.38 18.38
N ALA A 74 -7.87 -5.75 18.89
CA ALA A 74 -7.83 -5.28 20.28
C ALA A 74 -8.92 -4.23 20.58
N ILE A 75 -9.18 -3.30 19.65
CA ILE A 75 -10.24 -2.30 19.80
C ILE A 75 -11.62 -2.96 19.89
N ALA A 76 -11.86 -4.02 19.11
CA ALA A 76 -13.14 -4.74 19.12
C ALA A 76 -13.42 -5.45 20.47
N GLU A 77 -12.39 -5.79 21.25
CA GLU A 77 -12.59 -6.41 22.57
C GLU A 77 -13.20 -5.48 23.61
N PHE A 78 -13.09 -4.16 23.42
CA PHE A 78 -13.79 -3.17 24.26
C PHE A 78 -15.31 -3.15 24.02
N SER A 79 -15.79 -3.82 22.97
CA SER A 79 -17.20 -4.10 22.73
C SER A 79 -17.57 -5.49 23.27
N GLY A 80 -17.73 -5.60 24.59
CA GLY A 80 -18.12 -6.84 25.25
C GLY A 80 -19.61 -7.18 25.12
N LYS A 81 -19.99 -8.41 25.47
CA LYS A 81 -21.39 -8.89 25.39
C LYS A 81 -22.37 -8.15 26.31
N HIS A 82 -21.88 -7.62 27.43
CA HIS A 82 -22.71 -7.02 28.47
C HIS A 82 -22.45 -5.52 28.66
N TYR A 83 -21.34 -5.01 28.15
CA TYR A 83 -20.92 -3.63 28.29
C TYR A 83 -20.04 -3.23 27.11
N VAL A 84 -20.26 -2.03 26.59
CA VAL A 84 -19.47 -1.44 25.52
C VAL A 84 -18.78 -0.20 26.07
N ASP A 85 -17.45 -0.22 26.07
CA ASP A 85 -16.65 0.93 26.49
C ASP A 85 -16.39 1.86 25.30
N TYR A 86 -17.33 2.77 25.05
CA TYR A 86 -17.20 3.75 23.95
C TYR A 86 -15.98 4.65 24.09
N ALA A 87 -15.52 4.94 25.31
CA ALA A 87 -14.37 5.78 25.55
C ALA A 87 -13.08 5.08 25.10
N MET A 88 -12.92 3.80 25.45
CA MET A 88 -11.77 3.01 25.00
C MET A 88 -11.79 2.74 23.50
N ILE A 89 -12.96 2.47 22.90
CA ILE A 89 -13.10 2.31 21.45
C ILE A 89 -12.68 3.58 20.71
N ALA A 90 -13.20 4.74 21.13
CA ALA A 90 -12.86 6.02 20.49
C ALA A 90 -11.36 6.34 20.64
N THR A 91 -10.79 6.14 21.83
CA THR A 91 -9.36 6.36 22.09
C THR A 91 -8.50 5.45 21.21
N GLY A 92 -8.84 4.15 21.15
CA GLY A 92 -8.15 3.19 20.30
C GLY A 92 -8.25 3.55 18.81
N GLY A 93 -9.42 3.99 18.35
CA GLY A 93 -9.63 4.44 16.97
C GLY A 93 -8.77 5.64 16.60
N ILE A 94 -8.65 6.64 17.48
CA ILE A 94 -7.75 7.78 17.27
C ILE A 94 -6.30 7.30 17.15
N ILE A 95 -5.84 6.43 18.07
CA ILE A 95 -4.47 5.91 18.05
C ILE A 95 -4.20 5.10 16.78
N ALA A 96 -5.15 4.24 16.39
CA ALA A 96 -5.05 3.41 15.19
C ALA A 96 -5.04 4.23 13.89
N SER A 97 -5.62 5.44 13.90
CA SER A 97 -5.61 6.36 12.75
C SER A 97 -4.26 7.06 12.54
N ILE A 98 -3.41 7.15 13.57
CA ILE A 98 -2.15 7.93 13.49
C ILE A 98 -1.21 7.40 12.41
N PRO A 99 -0.87 6.09 12.34
CA PRO A 99 0.06 5.57 11.33
C PRO A 99 -0.38 5.80 9.88
N PRO A 100 -1.63 5.47 9.46
CA PRO A 100 -2.06 5.71 8.10
C PRO A 100 -2.13 7.20 7.74
N ILE A 101 -2.48 8.07 8.70
CA ILE A 101 -2.43 9.53 8.51
C ILE A 101 -0.99 9.99 8.25
N LEU A 102 -0.03 9.56 9.08
CA LEU A 102 1.38 9.93 8.90
C LEU A 102 1.91 9.47 7.55
N ILE A 103 1.67 8.21 7.18
CA ILE A 103 2.09 7.68 5.87
C ILE A 103 1.47 8.50 4.74
N THR A 104 0.18 8.79 4.82
CA THR A 104 -0.50 9.58 3.78
C THR A 104 0.08 10.99 3.69
N LEU A 105 0.35 11.66 4.81
CA LEU A 105 0.93 13.01 4.83
C LEU A 105 2.32 13.07 4.20
N PHE A 106 3.20 12.11 4.52
CA PHE A 106 4.56 12.09 3.97
C PHE A 106 4.60 11.66 2.49
N PHE A 107 3.68 10.78 2.08
CA PHE A 107 3.74 10.15 0.76
C PHE A 107 2.61 10.56 -0.20
N GLN A 108 1.76 11.55 0.16
CA GLN A 108 0.64 12.04 -0.66
C GLN A 108 1.03 12.30 -2.12
N LYS A 109 2.22 12.85 -2.36
CA LYS A 109 2.72 13.17 -3.70
C LYS A 109 2.85 11.90 -4.56
N TYR A 110 3.34 10.81 -3.99
CA TYR A 110 3.51 9.53 -4.68
C TYR A 110 2.18 8.82 -4.92
N ILE A 111 1.25 8.92 -3.97
CA ILE A 111 -0.10 8.35 -4.13
C ILE A 111 -0.81 9.05 -5.30
N VAL A 112 -0.78 10.38 -5.33
CA VAL A 112 -1.39 11.17 -6.43
C VAL A 112 -0.73 10.83 -7.76
N MET A 113 0.61 10.83 -7.85
CA MET A 113 1.32 10.48 -9.09
C MET A 113 0.98 9.06 -9.57
N GLY A 114 0.91 8.08 -8.67
CA GLY A 114 0.58 6.70 -9.04
C GLY A 114 -0.86 6.49 -9.49
N MET A 115 -1.80 7.31 -9.01
CA MET A 115 -3.19 7.29 -9.48
C MET A 115 -3.36 8.04 -10.81
N THR A 116 -2.63 9.13 -11.04
CA THR A 116 -2.74 9.94 -12.26
C THR A 116 -1.94 9.38 -13.44
N SER A 117 -0.78 8.75 -13.19
CA SER A 117 0.06 8.18 -14.26
C SER A 117 -0.52 6.93 -14.92
N GLY A 118 -1.46 6.26 -14.26
CA GLY A 118 -2.25 5.16 -14.81
C GLY A 118 -3.48 5.61 -15.60
N GLY A 119 -3.81 6.90 -15.56
CA GLY A 119 -5.05 7.49 -16.08
C GLY A 119 -4.94 8.19 -17.44
N ILE A 120 -3.74 8.32 -18.02
CA ILE A 120 -3.58 8.92 -19.35
C ILE A 120 -3.60 7.83 -20.42
N LYS A 121 -4.82 7.61 -20.92
CA LYS A 121 -5.09 6.98 -22.20
C LYS A 121 -5.49 8.10 -23.16
N GLU A 122 -4.50 8.66 -23.85
CA GLU A 122 -4.62 9.18 -25.23
C GLU A 122 -3.37 8.76 -25.99
#